data_AF-A0A955H7F0-F1
#
_entry.id   AF-A0A955H7F0-F1
#
_cell.length_a   1.000
_cell.length_b   1.000
_cell.length_c   1.000
_cell.angle_alpha   90.00
_cell.angle_beta   90.00
_cell.angle_gamma   90.00
#
_symmetry.space_group_name_H-M   'P 1'
#
loop_
_entity.id
_entity.type
_entity.pdbx_description
1 polymer ?
#
loop_
_entity_poly.entity_id
_entity_poly.type
_entity_poly.pdbx_seq_one_letter_code
_entity_poly.pdbx_strand_id
1 'polypeptide(L)'
;MDAFSFVTAFWLAAYFVVDVMYAHYTLSVAELKAVSAANTGSLVHFIIAFGVLSYVQNYLYVIPIAIGSWFGTYMVVSRESSGRGMAAK
;
A
#
# COMPACT_ATOMS: atom_id res chain seq x y z
N MET A 1 -12.13 33.97 -4.07
CA MET A 1 -11.28 32.81 -4.38
C MET A 1 -10.17 32.82 -3.37
N ASP A 2 -10.30 32.05 -2.28
CA ASP A 2 -9.24 31.97 -1.28
C ASP A 2 -8.11 31.13 -1.86
N ALA A 3 -7.08 31.82 -2.33
CA ALA A 3 -5.89 31.25 -2.93
C ALA A 3 -5.02 30.66 -1.81
N PHE A 4 -5.04 29.33 -1.68
CA PHE A 4 -4.12 28.56 -0.84
C PHE A 4 -4.29 28.74 0.68
N SER A 5 -4.80 27.69 1.34
CA SER A 5 -4.92 27.58 2.80
C SER A 5 -3.87 26.61 3.36
N PHE A 6 -3.48 26.79 4.62
CA PHE A 6 -2.67 25.80 5.34
C PHE A 6 -3.32 24.40 5.35
N VAL A 7 -4.65 24.33 5.32
CA VAL A 7 -5.38 23.06 5.20
C VAL A 7 -5.12 22.40 3.85
N THR A 8 -5.16 23.16 2.74
CA THR A 8 -4.86 22.62 1.42
C THR A 8 -3.40 22.21 1.28
N ALA A 9 -2.47 22.95 1.90
CA ALA A 9 -1.05 22.59 1.93
C ALA A 9 -0.82 21.29 2.70
N PHE A 10 -1.52 21.09 3.83
CA PHE A 10 -1.47 19.86 4.61
C PHE A 10 -1.95 18.65 3.80
N TRP A 11 -3.10 18.76 3.12
CA TRP A 11 -3.60 17.69 2.26
C TRP A 11 -2.61 17.36 1.15
N LEU A 12 -2.05 18.38 0.49
CA LEU A 12 -1.04 18.18 -0.55
C LEU A 12 0.19 17.42 -0.03
N ALA A 13 0.70 17.78 1.15
CA ALA A 13 1.80 17.06 1.79
C ALA A 13 1.43 15.61 2.11
N ALA A 14 0.23 15.36 2.61
CA ALA A 14 -0.25 14.00 2.88
C ALA A 14 -0.32 13.15 1.61
N TYR A 15 -0.85 13.72 0.50
CA TYR A 15 -0.89 13.04 -0.80
C TYR A 15 0.52 12.76 -1.33
N PHE A 16 1.46 13.69 -1.17
CA PHE A 16 2.86 13.47 -1.56
C PHE A 16 3.48 12.28 -0.80
N VAL A 17 3.22 12.15 0.51
CA VAL A 17 3.69 11.01 1.31
C VAL A 17 3.09 9.69 0.79
N VAL A 18 1.78 9.67 0.52
CA VAL A 18 1.11 8.48 -0.04
C VAL A 18 1.72 8.07 -1.38
N ASP A 19 2.02 9.04 -2.25
CA ASP A 19 2.62 8.79 -3.56
C ASP A 19 4.03 8.20 -3.44
N VAL A 20 4.85 8.72 -2.51
CA VAL A 20 6.18 8.15 -2.19
C VAL A 20 6.06 6.71 -1.68
N MET A 21 5.07 6.41 -0.83
CA MET A 21 4.84 5.05 -0.35
C MET A 21 4.42 4.10 -1.48
N TYR A 22 3.61 4.57 -2.43
CA TYR A 22 3.26 3.80 -3.62
C TYR A 22 4.47 3.54 -4.51
N ALA A 23 5.33 4.53 -4.74
CA ALA A 23 6.56 4.35 -5.49
C ALA A 23 7.49 3.31 -4.82
N HIS A 24 7.64 3.38 -3.49
CA HIS A 24 8.40 2.40 -2.72
C HIS A 24 7.79 1.00 -2.81
N TYR A 25 6.46 0.88 -2.71
CA TYR A 25 5.76 -0.39 -2.88
C TYR A 25 6.04 -1.01 -4.25
N THR A 26 5.88 -0.24 -5.33
CA THR A 26 6.15 -0.69 -6.70
C THR A 26 7.60 -1.13 -6.88
N LEU A 27 8.55 -0.38 -6.33
CA LEU A 27 9.97 -0.76 -6.38
C LEU A 27 10.23 -2.07 -5.64
N SER A 28 9.72 -2.21 -4.41
CA SER A 28 9.87 -3.46 -3.63
C SER A 28 9.23 -4.67 -4.31
N VAL A 29 8.12 -4.48 -5.03
CA VAL A 29 7.49 -5.53 -5.86
C VAL A 29 8.38 -5.89 -7.04
N ALA A 30 8.93 -4.90 -7.75
CA ALA A 30 9.83 -5.12 -8.89
C ALA A 30 11.13 -5.83 -8.48
N GLU A 31 11.65 -5.53 -7.29
CA GLU A 31 12.82 -6.17 -6.68
C GLU A 31 12.51 -7.52 -6.02
N LEU A 32 11.25 -7.98 -6.05
CA LEU A 32 10.79 -9.24 -5.46
C LEU A 32 11.07 -9.37 -3.95
N LYS A 33 11.14 -8.25 -3.23
CA LYS A 33 11.35 -8.21 -1.78
C LYS A 33 10.02 -8.43 -1.05
N ALA A 34 9.58 -9.68 -0.95
CA ALA A 34 8.26 -10.06 -0.44
C ALA A 34 7.86 -9.38 0.89
N VAL A 35 8.76 -9.35 1.89
CA VAL A 35 8.47 -8.74 3.20
C VAL A 35 8.33 -7.22 3.10
N SER A 36 9.22 -6.56 2.35
CA SER A 36 9.18 -5.11 2.15
C SER A 36 7.93 -4.70 1.37
N ALA A 37 7.62 -5.41 0.28
CA ALA A 37 6.42 -5.20 -0.52
C ALA A 37 5.14 -5.41 0.30
N ALA A 38 5.07 -6.48 1.09
CA ALA A 38 3.90 -6.76 1.93
C ALA A 38 3.70 -5.69 3.02
N ASN A 39 4.76 -5.22 3.67
CA ASN A 39 4.67 -4.20 4.71
C ASN A 39 4.32 -2.81 4.16
N THR A 40 4.93 -2.39 3.05
CA THR A 40 4.59 -1.11 2.43
C THR A 40 3.19 -1.16 1.82
N GLY A 41 2.83 -2.27 1.17
CA GLY A 41 1.50 -2.46 0.58
C GLY A 41 0.38 -2.49 1.62
N SER A 42 0.60 -3.13 2.76
CA SER A 42 -0.38 -3.14 3.85
C SER A 42 -0.57 -1.75 4.46
N LEU A 43 0.52 -1.01 4.70
CA LEU A 43 0.45 0.38 5.20
C LEU A 43 -0.36 1.28 4.27
N VAL A 44 -0.11 1.22 2.96
CA VAL A 44 -0.87 2.00 1.96
C VAL A 44 -2.35 1.61 1.97
N HIS A 45 -2.67 0.32 2.03
CA HIS A 45 -4.05 -0.14 2.12
C HIS A 45 -4.74 0.30 3.42
N PHE A 46 -4.03 0.35 4.54
CA PHE A 46 -4.57 0.87 5.80
C PHE A 46 -4.92 2.36 5.71
N ILE A 47 -4.03 3.18 5.12
CA ILE A 47 -4.27 4.61 4.92
C ILE A 47 -5.53 4.84 4.08
N ILE A 48 -5.69 4.07 2.99
CA ILE A 48 -6.86 4.16 2.12
C ILE A 48 -8.12 3.64 2.84
N ALA A 49 -7.99 2.57 3.62
CA ALA A 49 -9.09 2.03 4.40
C ALA A 49 -9.65 3.07 5.39
N PHE A 50 -8.81 3.91 6.01
CA PHE A 50 -9.31 5.01 6.85
C PHE A 50 -10.23 5.98 6.08
N GLY A 51 -9.90 6.29 4.83
CA GLY A 51 -10.78 7.08 3.96
C GLY A 51 -12.11 6.38 3.72
N VAL A 52 -12.08 5.09 3.36
CA VAL A 52 -13.30 4.29 3.09
C VAL A 52 -14.17 4.15 4.36
N LEU A 53 -13.56 3.92 5.52
CA LEU A 53 -14.25 3.82 6.79
C LEU A 53 -14.98 5.10 7.18
N SER A 54 -14.47 6.27 6.75
CA SER A 54 -15.18 7.53 6.94
C SER A 54 -16.53 7.57 6.24
N TYR A 55 -16.72 6.77 5.18
CA TYR A 55 -17.97 6.68 4.43
C TYR A 55 -18.85 5.50 4.87
N VAL A 56 -18.23 4.36 5.19
CA VAL A 56 -18.95 3.10 5.47
C VAL A 56 -19.31 2.96 6.97
N GLN A 57 -18.62 3.69 7.86
CA GLN A 57 -18.81 3.68 9.32
C GLN A 57 -18.81 2.29 10.00
N ASN A 58 -18.24 1.27 9.34
CA ASN A 58 -18.15 -0.09 9.87
C ASN A 58 -16.69 -0.58 9.86
N TYR A 59 -16.09 -0.64 11.05
CA TYR A 59 -14.69 -1.00 11.24
C TYR A 59 -14.36 -2.47 10.91
N LEU A 60 -15.36 -3.35 10.83
CA LEU A 60 -15.14 -4.77 10.52
C LEU A 60 -14.53 -4.98 9.12
N TYR A 61 -14.71 -4.03 8.19
CA TYR A 61 -14.12 -4.08 6.86
C TYR A 61 -12.59 -3.95 6.84
N VAL A 62 -11.97 -3.44 7.90
CA VAL A 62 -10.51 -3.33 8.00
C VAL A 62 -9.84 -4.69 8.10
N ILE A 63 -10.49 -5.66 8.75
CA ILE A 63 -9.94 -7.00 8.99
C ILE A 63 -9.66 -7.73 7.66
N PRO A 64 -10.64 -7.92 6.75
CA PRO A 64 -10.38 -8.58 5.48
C PRO A 64 -9.43 -7.78 4.58
N ILE A 65 -9.42 -6.45 4.66
CA ILE A 65 -8.48 -5.60 3.90
C ILE A 65 -7.05 -5.83 4.36
N ALA A 66 -6.80 -5.80 5.68
CA ALA A 66 -5.48 -5.99 6.26
C ALA A 66 -4.93 -7.38 5.95
N ILE A 67 -5.74 -8.42 6.17
CA ILE A 67 -5.37 -9.80 5.92
C ILE A 67 -5.16 -10.03 4.42
N GLY A 68 -6.11 -9.61 3.58
CA GLY A 68 -6.06 -9.81 2.14
C GLY A 68 -4.88 -9.10 1.48
N SER A 69 -4.64 -7.84 1.84
CA SER A 69 -3.55 -7.03 1.29
C SER A 69 -2.18 -7.61 1.64
N TRP A 70 -1.94 -7.90 2.92
CA TRP A 70 -0.64 -8.40 3.36
C TRP A 70 -0.39 -9.82 2.87
N PHE A 71 -1.35 -10.73 3.07
CA PHE A 71 -1.20 -12.14 2.71
C PHE A 71 -1.17 -12.34 1.19
N GLY A 72 -2.03 -11.65 0.45
CA GLY A 72 -2.06 -11.69 -1.02
C GLY A 72 -0.75 -11.21 -1.62
N THR A 73 -0.25 -10.06 -1.17
CA THR A 73 1.03 -9.50 -1.64
C THR A 73 2.19 -10.44 -1.34
N TYR A 74 2.29 -10.94 -0.10
CA TYR A 74 3.37 -11.83 0.32
C TYR A 74 3.39 -13.11 -0.50
N MET A 75 2.25 -13.78 -0.69
CA MET A 75 2.15 -15.01 -1.46
C MET A 75 2.56 -14.81 -2.92
N VAL A 76 2.04 -13.77 -3.59
CA VAL A 76 2.33 -13.53 -5.01
C VAL A 76 3.81 -13.23 -5.22
N VAL A 77 4.38 -12.31 -4.44
CA VAL A 77 5.79 -11.92 -4.59
C VAL A 77 6.73 -13.07 -4.25
N SER A 78 6.42 -13.86 -3.21
CA SER A 78 7.20 -15.05 -2.84
C SER A 78 7.18 -16.14 -3.93
N ARG A 79 6.02 -16.36 -4.54
CA ARG A 79 5.86 -17.33 -5.64
C ARG A 79 6.65 -16.91 -6.87
N GLU A 80 6.58 -15.63 -7.23
CA GLU A 80 7.32 -15.06 -8.36
C GLU A 80 8.84 -15.11 -8.12
N SER A 81 9.29 -14.78 -6.90
CA SER A 81 10.70 -14.91 -6.50
C SER A 81 11.20 -16.35 -6.64
N SER A 82 10.39 -17.34 -6.30
CA SER A 82 10.74 -18.76 -6.40
C SER A 82 10.75 -19.25 -7.85
N GLY A 83 9.81 -18.79 -8.68
CA GLY A 83 9.75 -19.12 -10.11
C GLY A 83 10.91 -18.55 -10.92
N ARG A 84 11.34 -17.31 -10.62
CA ARG A 84 12.49 -16.67 -11.28
C ARG A 84 13.81 -17.38 -11.01
N GLY A 85 13.96 -17.99 -9.83
CA GLY A 85 15.12 -18.83 -9.48
C GLY A 85 15.16 -20.16 -10.22
N MET A 86 14.02 -20.69 -10.67
CA MET A 86 13.95 -21.91 -11.50
C MET A 86 14.17 -21.63 -12.99
N ALA A 87 13.77 -20.45 -13.49
CA ALA A 87 13.98 -20.06 -14.89
C ALA A 87 15.43 -19.61 -15.21
N ALA A 88 16.23 -19.32 -14.18
CA ALA A 88 17.64 -18.93 -14.31
C ALA A 88 18.62 -20.12 -14.23
N LYS A 89 18.12 -21.35 -14.14
CA LYS A 89 18.89 -22.60 -14.09
C LYS A 89 18.69 -23.38 -15.38
#